data_AF-A0A1T4T9H6-F1
#
_entry.id   AF-A0A1T4T9H6-F1
#
_cell.length_a   1.000
_cell.length_b   1.000
_cell.length_c   1.000
_cell.angle_alpha   90.00
_cell.angle_beta   90.00
_cell.angle_gamma   90.00
#
_symmetry.space_group_name_H-M   'P 1'
#
loop_
_entity.id
_entity.type
_entity.pdbx_description
1 polymer ?
#
loop_
_entity_poly.entity_id
_entity_poly.type
_entity_poly.pdbx_seq_one_letter_code
_entity_poly.pdbx_strand_id
1 'polypeptide(L)'
;MNNINIALSSLIDSIQVAGTAKGRTITLKEIAERINIPEDQLQRYLEGKEQMPEDFLSNIRSAYAPKMVMFQVTEEVAVPDPEEDEVNTEESKRKSLEATIFYLKMIGETRGITITPEDIADKTGLTRDQLYRYLNQKEPIPDDLTGRLLSTYQPQIDTIELENNRNHLKSTVVWIRNHGLAVGKRITITDMAQQIGISEEELYACLNDESKVEDSWPRKLESAYKALIGDARSVEIIEDLHQIKKKPAN
;
A
#
# COMPACT_ATOMS: atom_id res chain seq x y z
N MET A 1 -9.35 -26.98 -6.24
CA MET A 1 -8.65 -25.98 -5.40
C MET A 1 -9.67 -24.96 -4.95
N ASN A 2 -9.66 -24.57 -3.68
CA ASN A 2 -10.63 -23.64 -3.10
C ASN A 2 -10.37 -22.23 -3.67
N ASN A 3 -11.40 -21.47 -4.08
CA ASN A 3 -11.25 -20.12 -4.68
C ASN A 3 -10.40 -19.16 -3.81
N ILE A 4 -10.43 -19.37 -2.50
CA ILE A 4 -9.69 -18.59 -1.50
C ILE A 4 -8.17 -18.87 -1.58
N ASN A 5 -7.74 -20.07 -1.93
CA ASN A 5 -6.32 -20.41 -2.06
C ASN A 5 -5.70 -19.74 -3.29
N ILE A 6 -6.47 -19.61 -4.38
CA ILE A 6 -6.06 -18.90 -5.59
C ILE A 6 -5.82 -17.41 -5.26
N ALA A 7 -6.70 -16.81 -4.45
CA ALA A 7 -6.55 -15.43 -3.99
C ALA A 7 -5.30 -15.24 -3.10
N LEU A 8 -5.00 -16.19 -2.22
CA LEU A 8 -3.78 -16.16 -1.40
C LEU A 8 -2.51 -16.29 -2.24
N SER A 9 -2.47 -17.26 -3.18
CA SER A 9 -1.32 -17.43 -4.09
C SER A 9 -1.09 -16.17 -4.92
N SER A 10 -2.13 -15.61 -5.53
CA SER A 10 -2.03 -14.38 -6.33
C SER A 10 -1.53 -13.18 -5.51
N LEU A 11 -1.93 -13.09 -4.23
CA LEU A 11 -1.47 -12.03 -3.34
C LEU A 11 0.01 -12.19 -2.97
N ILE A 12 0.47 -13.41 -2.69
CA ILE A 12 1.88 -13.70 -2.41
C ILE A 12 2.74 -13.44 -3.65
N ASP A 13 2.30 -13.89 -4.82
CA ASP A 13 3.02 -13.64 -6.08
C ASP A 13 3.19 -12.13 -6.31
N SER A 14 2.12 -11.35 -6.09
CA SER A 14 2.16 -9.89 -6.21
C SER A 14 3.17 -9.25 -5.25
N ILE A 15 3.24 -9.73 -4.01
CA ILE A 15 4.21 -9.26 -3.01
C ILE A 15 5.64 -9.62 -3.44
N GLN A 16 5.87 -10.83 -3.95
CA GLN A 16 7.18 -11.30 -4.38
C GLN A 16 7.67 -10.56 -5.63
N VAL A 17 6.79 -10.33 -6.61
CA VAL A 17 7.07 -9.52 -7.80
C VAL A 17 7.45 -8.10 -7.40
N ALA A 18 6.69 -7.48 -6.49
CA ALA A 18 7.02 -6.17 -5.95
C ALA A 18 8.39 -6.15 -5.22
N GLY A 19 8.72 -7.21 -4.48
CA GLY A 19 10.04 -7.40 -3.89
C GLY A 19 11.15 -7.39 -4.93
N THR A 20 11.03 -8.26 -5.94
CA THR A 20 12.03 -8.43 -6.99
C THR A 20 12.27 -7.14 -7.77
N ALA A 21 11.21 -6.36 -8.03
CA ALA A 21 11.31 -5.02 -8.64
C ALA A 21 12.16 -4.03 -7.80
N LYS A 22 12.29 -4.25 -6.48
CA LYS A 22 13.20 -3.49 -5.58
C LYS A 22 14.60 -4.09 -5.47
N GLY A 23 14.96 -5.04 -6.34
CA GLY A 23 16.23 -5.76 -6.27
C GLY A 23 16.37 -6.64 -5.03
N ARG A 24 15.26 -7.04 -4.40
CA ARG A 24 15.25 -7.89 -3.22
C ARG A 24 14.31 -9.08 -3.40
N THR A 25 14.78 -10.28 -3.11
CA THR A 25 13.90 -11.44 -3.05
C THR A 25 13.09 -11.41 -1.76
N ILE A 26 11.75 -11.34 -1.85
CA ILE A 26 10.86 -11.51 -0.70
C ILE A 26 10.49 -12.99 -0.60
N THR A 27 10.80 -13.60 0.55
CA THR A 27 10.54 -15.02 0.78
C THR A 27 9.20 -15.24 1.48
N LEU A 28 8.67 -16.46 1.39
CA LEU A 28 7.48 -16.89 2.13
C LEU A 28 7.65 -16.70 3.65
N LYS A 29 8.84 -17.01 4.16
CA LYS A 29 9.25 -16.75 5.54
C LYS A 29 9.09 -15.28 5.93
N GLU A 30 9.60 -14.36 5.11
CA GLU A 30 9.49 -12.92 5.39
C GLU A 30 8.03 -12.45 5.39
N ILE A 31 7.18 -13.02 4.53
CA ILE A 31 5.74 -12.72 4.50
C ILE A 31 5.06 -13.22 5.77
N ALA A 32 5.35 -14.46 6.17
CA ALA A 32 4.81 -15.07 7.38
C ALA A 32 5.21 -14.29 8.65
N GLU A 33 6.49 -13.92 8.77
CA GLU A 33 7.01 -13.09 9.88
C GLU A 33 6.29 -11.74 9.96
N ARG A 34 6.03 -11.12 8.80
CA ARG A 34 5.43 -9.79 8.74
C ARG A 34 3.94 -9.75 9.09
N ILE A 35 3.23 -10.86 8.88
CA ILE A 35 1.83 -11.03 9.27
C ILE A 35 1.68 -11.81 10.60
N ASN A 36 2.80 -12.03 11.29
CA ASN A 36 2.90 -12.68 12.60
C ASN A 36 2.28 -14.08 12.64
N ILE A 37 2.58 -14.92 11.64
CA ILE A 37 2.24 -16.34 11.67
C ILE A 37 3.47 -17.22 11.41
N PRO A 38 3.42 -18.50 11.81
CA PRO A 38 4.41 -19.49 11.41
C PRO A 38 4.44 -19.71 9.89
N GLU A 39 5.64 -19.82 9.31
CA GLU A 39 5.84 -20.09 7.87
C GLU A 39 5.16 -21.39 7.43
N ASP A 40 5.21 -22.43 8.26
CA ASP A 40 4.54 -23.71 8.00
C ASP A 40 3.02 -23.57 7.98
N GLN A 41 2.46 -22.64 8.76
CA GLN A 41 1.03 -22.35 8.73
C GLN A 41 0.64 -21.63 7.43
N LEU A 42 1.44 -20.67 6.96
CA LEU A 42 1.23 -20.01 5.66
C LEU A 42 1.27 -21.01 4.51
N GLN A 43 2.22 -21.94 4.55
CA GLN A 43 2.35 -23.03 3.58
C GLN A 43 1.12 -23.95 3.60
N ARG A 44 0.61 -24.31 4.79
CA ARG A 44 -0.61 -25.12 4.91
C ARG A 44 -1.85 -24.44 4.33
N TYR A 45 -1.96 -23.11 4.43
CA TYR A 45 -3.03 -22.35 3.78
C TYR A 45 -2.93 -22.37 2.25
N LEU A 46 -1.72 -22.16 1.70
CA LEU A 46 -1.48 -22.23 0.25
C LEU A 46 -1.83 -23.61 -0.33
N GLU A 47 -1.45 -24.66 0.37
CA GLU A 47 -1.70 -26.04 -0.04
C GLU A 47 -3.16 -26.49 0.19
N GLY A 48 -3.97 -25.66 0.87
CA GLY A 48 -5.35 -26.00 1.23
C GLY A 48 -5.49 -27.12 2.25
N LYS A 49 -4.43 -27.36 3.03
CA LYS A 49 -4.39 -28.36 4.11
C LYS A 49 -5.00 -27.84 5.41
N GLU A 50 -5.14 -26.52 5.53
CA GLU A 50 -5.73 -25.83 6.68
C GLU A 50 -6.70 -24.75 6.19
N GLN A 51 -7.80 -24.56 6.91
CA GLN A 51 -8.79 -23.56 6.56
C GLN A 51 -8.29 -22.18 6.99
N MET A 52 -8.22 -21.28 6.02
CA MET A 52 -7.77 -19.91 6.21
C MET A 52 -8.85 -19.08 6.92
N PRO A 53 -8.51 -18.25 7.92
CA PRO A 53 -9.44 -17.30 8.52
C PRO A 53 -9.98 -16.32 7.47
N GLU A 54 -11.24 -15.91 7.57
CA GLU A 54 -11.88 -15.00 6.58
C GLU A 54 -11.11 -13.67 6.44
N ASP A 55 -10.61 -13.13 7.55
CA ASP A 55 -9.90 -11.84 7.58
C ASP A 55 -8.42 -11.93 7.17
N PHE A 56 -7.92 -13.14 6.89
CA PHE A 56 -6.50 -13.38 6.71
C PHE A 56 -5.92 -12.67 5.48
N LEU A 57 -6.66 -12.66 4.37
CA LEU A 57 -6.27 -11.94 3.16
C LEU A 57 -6.24 -10.42 3.39
N SER A 58 -7.17 -9.89 4.20
CA SER A 58 -7.19 -8.48 4.61
C SER A 58 -5.96 -8.14 5.45
N ASN A 59 -5.56 -9.02 6.37
CA ASN A 59 -4.38 -8.82 7.21
C ASN A 59 -3.07 -8.80 6.40
N ILE A 60 -2.93 -9.69 5.42
CA ILE A 60 -1.78 -9.66 4.49
C ILE A 60 -1.78 -8.36 3.68
N ARG A 61 -2.94 -7.99 3.13
CA ARG A 61 -3.10 -6.74 2.37
C ARG A 61 -2.70 -5.54 3.22
N SER A 62 -3.19 -5.41 4.45
CA SER A 62 -2.85 -4.30 5.36
C SER A 62 -1.35 -4.26 5.71
N ALA A 63 -0.70 -5.42 5.89
CA ALA A 63 0.72 -5.50 6.22
C ALA A 63 1.66 -5.09 5.05
N TYR A 64 1.15 -5.16 3.82
CA TYR A 64 1.89 -4.87 2.58
C TYR A 64 1.35 -3.65 1.80
N ALA A 65 0.17 -3.13 2.13
CA ALA A 65 -0.48 -1.99 1.49
C ALA A 65 0.40 -0.73 1.43
N PRO A 66 1.11 -0.32 2.50
CA PRO A 66 1.99 0.86 2.45
C PRO A 66 3.17 0.71 1.47
N LYS A 67 3.48 -0.52 1.05
CA LYS A 67 4.57 -0.83 0.11
C LYS A 67 4.09 -1.15 -1.29
N MET A 68 2.85 -1.58 -1.50
CA MET A 68 2.25 -1.78 -2.82
C MET A 68 1.88 -0.45 -3.50
N VAL A 69 1.56 0.60 -2.71
CA VAL A 69 1.20 1.95 -3.20
C VAL A 69 2.36 2.67 -3.91
N MET A 70 3.62 2.25 -3.72
CA MET A 70 4.79 2.95 -4.29
C MET A 70 5.26 2.44 -5.65
N PHE A 71 4.55 1.49 -6.28
CA PHE A 71 5.09 0.76 -7.44
C PHE A 71 4.44 1.09 -8.79
N GLN A 72 3.45 1.98 -8.85
CA GLN A 72 2.75 2.25 -10.12
C GLN A 72 2.93 3.66 -10.69
N VAL A 73 3.70 4.55 -10.05
CA VAL A 73 3.76 5.98 -10.48
C VAL A 73 5.17 6.49 -10.81
N THR A 74 6.23 5.70 -10.59
CA THR A 74 7.59 6.05 -11.06
C THR A 74 8.08 5.08 -12.14
N GLU A 75 7.35 4.99 -13.24
CA GLU A 75 7.98 4.72 -14.54
C GLU A 75 8.13 6.08 -15.25
N GLU A 76 9.17 6.81 -14.86
CA GLU A 76 9.80 7.73 -15.79
C GLU A 76 10.39 6.88 -16.92
N VAL A 77 9.66 6.84 -18.03
CA VAL A 77 10.15 6.80 -19.42
C VAL A 77 11.62 6.35 -19.55
N ALA A 78 11.87 5.06 -19.36
CA ALA A 78 13.01 4.41 -20.01
C ALA A 78 12.51 4.00 -21.40
N VAL A 79 12.85 4.79 -22.42
CA VAL A 79 12.64 4.41 -23.83
C VAL A 79 13.44 3.13 -24.09
N PRO A 80 12.80 1.97 -24.35
CA PRO A 80 13.54 0.75 -24.68
C PRO A 80 14.04 0.82 -26.12
N ASP A 81 15.22 0.26 -26.35
CA ASP A 81 15.84 0.04 -27.67
C ASP A 81 14.86 -0.73 -28.60
N PRO A 82 14.71 -0.35 -29.89
CA PRO A 82 13.57 -0.76 -30.72
C PRO A 82 13.66 -2.18 -31.32
N GLU A 83 14.52 -3.07 -30.80
CA GLU A 83 14.77 -4.39 -31.43
C GLU A 83 14.41 -5.62 -30.58
N GLU A 84 13.78 -5.49 -29.40
CA GLU A 84 13.30 -6.65 -28.62
C GLU A 84 11.77 -6.66 -28.37
N ASP A 85 11.10 -7.56 -29.10
CA ASP A 85 9.85 -8.28 -28.84
C ASP A 85 8.54 -7.51 -28.51
N GLU A 86 7.70 -7.31 -29.53
CA GLU A 86 6.26 -6.92 -29.42
C GLU A 86 5.43 -7.82 -28.47
N VAL A 87 5.89 -9.05 -28.19
CA VAL A 87 5.20 -9.99 -27.29
C VAL A 87 5.32 -9.56 -25.82
N ASN A 88 6.39 -8.84 -25.45
CA ASN A 88 6.62 -8.38 -24.08
C ASN A 88 5.77 -7.13 -23.74
N THR A 89 5.42 -6.31 -24.75
CA THR A 89 4.69 -5.04 -24.53
C THR A 89 3.20 -5.26 -24.26
N GLU A 90 2.52 -6.14 -25.00
CA GLU A 90 1.08 -6.40 -24.79
C GLU A 90 0.80 -7.18 -23.50
N GLU A 91 1.69 -8.10 -23.11
CA GLU A 91 1.59 -8.77 -21.81
C GLU A 91 1.82 -7.79 -20.66
N SER A 92 2.80 -6.88 -20.79
CA SER A 92 3.06 -5.82 -19.82
C SER A 92 1.85 -4.88 -19.68
N LYS A 93 1.29 -4.41 -20.79
CA LYS A 93 0.06 -3.58 -20.80
C LYS A 93 -1.10 -4.28 -20.11
N ARG A 94 -1.26 -5.60 -20.32
CA ARG A 94 -2.33 -6.37 -19.66
C ARG A 94 -2.10 -6.47 -18.17
N LYS A 95 -0.89 -6.82 -17.74
CA LYS A 95 -0.54 -6.87 -16.31
C LYS A 95 -0.78 -5.52 -15.64
N SER A 96 -0.41 -4.43 -16.31
CA SER A 96 -0.68 -3.07 -15.86
C SER A 96 -2.18 -2.81 -15.72
N LEU A 97 -2.99 -3.12 -16.74
CA LEU A 97 -4.44 -2.95 -16.72
C LEU A 97 -5.12 -3.80 -15.63
N GLU A 98 -4.74 -5.08 -15.49
CA GLU A 98 -5.22 -5.99 -14.45
C GLU A 98 -4.91 -5.45 -13.05
N ALA A 99 -3.68 -4.97 -12.85
CA ALA A 99 -3.25 -4.41 -11.58
C ALA A 99 -4.00 -3.10 -11.26
N THR A 100 -4.23 -2.22 -12.24
CA THR A 100 -5.03 -1.00 -12.05
C THR A 100 -6.48 -1.32 -11.72
N ILE A 101 -7.11 -2.26 -12.42
CA ILE A 101 -8.49 -2.68 -12.13
C ILE A 101 -8.59 -3.25 -10.72
N PHE A 102 -7.61 -4.07 -10.32
CA PHE A 102 -7.52 -4.61 -8.97
C PHE A 102 -7.37 -3.51 -7.92
N TYR A 103 -6.47 -2.55 -8.16
CA TYR A 103 -6.24 -1.41 -7.27
C TYR A 103 -7.52 -0.59 -7.07
N LEU A 104 -8.24 -0.28 -8.16
CA LEU A 104 -9.49 0.44 -8.08
C LEU A 104 -10.55 -0.32 -7.29
N LYS A 105 -10.70 -1.63 -7.51
CA LYS A 105 -11.63 -2.45 -6.72
C LYS A 105 -11.32 -2.40 -5.23
N MET A 106 -10.05 -2.49 -4.86
CA MET A 106 -9.62 -2.35 -3.46
C MET A 106 -9.97 -0.98 -2.87
N ILE A 107 -9.74 0.10 -3.62
CA ILE A 107 -10.11 1.48 -3.24
C ILE A 107 -11.62 1.58 -3.03
N GLY A 108 -12.39 1.04 -3.97
CA GLY A 108 -13.84 0.98 -3.89
C GLY A 108 -14.30 0.28 -2.62
N GLU A 109 -13.82 -0.94 -2.39
CA GLU A 109 -14.15 -1.75 -1.20
C GLU A 109 -13.87 -1.00 0.11
N THR A 110 -12.74 -0.30 0.18
CA THR A 110 -12.36 0.51 1.36
C THR A 110 -13.37 1.64 1.65
N ARG A 111 -14.06 2.13 0.62
CA ARG A 111 -15.11 3.16 0.72
C ARG A 111 -16.52 2.57 0.79
N GLY A 112 -16.66 1.24 0.83
CA GLY A 112 -17.96 0.57 0.76
C GLY A 112 -18.62 0.67 -0.62
N ILE A 113 -17.84 0.90 -1.67
CA ILE A 113 -18.29 1.02 -3.06
C ILE A 113 -17.80 -0.20 -3.84
N THR A 114 -18.71 -0.99 -4.40
CA THR A 114 -18.32 -2.09 -5.30
C THR A 114 -18.04 -1.54 -6.69
N ILE A 115 -16.79 -1.64 -7.15
CA ILE A 115 -16.42 -1.30 -8.54
C ILE A 115 -16.54 -2.56 -9.41
N THR A 116 -17.50 -2.56 -10.31
CA THR A 116 -17.76 -3.69 -11.21
C THR A 116 -17.03 -3.53 -12.56
N PRO A 117 -16.82 -4.62 -13.32
CA PRO A 117 -16.35 -4.54 -14.70
C PRO A 117 -17.22 -3.64 -15.59
N GLU A 118 -18.53 -3.60 -15.34
CA GLU A 118 -19.49 -2.73 -16.00
C GLU A 118 -19.20 -1.26 -15.71
N ASP A 119 -18.98 -0.90 -14.44
CA ASP A 119 -18.65 0.48 -14.06
C ASP A 119 -17.34 0.94 -14.73
N ILE A 120 -16.34 0.06 -14.79
CA ILE A 120 -15.05 0.34 -15.42
C ILE A 120 -15.24 0.56 -16.92
N ALA A 121 -16.00 -0.31 -17.58
CA ALA A 121 -16.25 -0.21 -19.01
C ALA A 121 -17.00 1.11 -19.33
N ASP A 122 -18.09 1.39 -18.61
CA ASP A 122 -18.90 2.59 -18.82
C ASP A 122 -18.07 3.88 -18.64
N LYS A 123 -17.29 3.95 -17.56
CA LYS A 123 -16.42 5.10 -17.25
C LYS A 123 -15.26 5.28 -18.22
N THR A 124 -14.82 4.21 -18.88
CA THR A 124 -13.78 4.26 -19.91
C THR A 124 -14.34 4.28 -21.33
N GLY A 125 -15.65 4.45 -21.50
CA GLY A 125 -16.29 4.48 -22.81
C GLY A 125 -16.12 3.17 -23.61
N LEU A 126 -15.92 2.07 -22.91
CA LEU A 126 -15.83 0.72 -23.45
C LEU A 126 -17.13 -0.03 -23.20
N THR A 127 -17.39 -1.05 -23.99
CA THR A 127 -18.36 -2.08 -23.63
C THR A 127 -17.72 -3.11 -22.69
N ARG A 128 -18.53 -3.77 -21.86
CA ARG A 128 -18.08 -4.89 -21.01
C ARG A 128 -17.34 -5.96 -21.82
N ASP A 129 -17.84 -6.27 -23.02
CA ASP A 129 -17.24 -7.26 -23.91
C ASP A 129 -15.87 -6.82 -24.47
N GLN A 130 -15.66 -5.52 -24.71
CA GLN A 130 -14.34 -5.01 -25.10
C GLN A 130 -13.35 -5.12 -23.94
N LEU A 131 -13.74 -4.69 -22.74
CA LEU A 131 -12.90 -4.85 -21.55
C LEU A 131 -12.53 -6.32 -21.32
N TYR A 132 -13.48 -7.24 -21.48
CA TYR A 132 -13.20 -8.68 -21.38
C TYR A 132 -12.24 -9.17 -22.46
N ARG A 133 -12.34 -8.67 -23.70
CA ARG A 133 -11.44 -9.05 -24.80
C ARG A 133 -10.00 -8.59 -24.56
N TYR A 134 -9.80 -7.39 -24.03
CA TYR A 134 -8.48 -6.87 -23.63
C TYR A 134 -7.81 -7.74 -22.56
N LEU A 135 -8.57 -8.11 -21.53
CA LEU A 135 -8.07 -8.94 -20.42
C LEU A 135 -7.80 -10.41 -20.83
N ASN A 136 -8.38 -10.90 -21.93
CA ASN A 136 -8.27 -12.31 -22.33
C ASN A 136 -7.42 -12.54 -23.60
N GLN A 137 -6.50 -11.63 -23.94
CA GLN A 137 -5.64 -11.78 -25.14
C GLN A 137 -6.40 -11.81 -26.47
N LYS A 138 -7.66 -11.35 -26.50
CA LYS A 138 -8.48 -11.40 -27.71
C LYS A 138 -8.36 -10.15 -28.57
N GLU A 139 -7.95 -9.03 -27.97
CA GLU A 139 -7.73 -7.76 -28.64
C GLU A 139 -6.52 -7.04 -28.01
N PRO A 140 -5.76 -6.26 -28.81
CA PRO A 140 -4.68 -5.42 -28.31
C PRO A 140 -5.21 -4.31 -27.40
N ILE A 141 -4.45 -3.95 -26.37
CA ILE A 141 -4.86 -2.99 -25.36
C ILE A 141 -4.50 -1.57 -25.85
N PRO A 142 -5.45 -0.62 -25.86
CA PRO A 142 -5.13 0.78 -26.17
C PRO A 142 -4.11 1.34 -25.17
N ASP A 143 -3.07 2.01 -25.66
CA ASP A 143 -1.97 2.54 -24.85
C ASP A 143 -2.42 3.51 -23.75
N ASP A 144 -3.52 4.22 -23.99
CA ASP A 144 -4.07 5.23 -23.09
C ASP A 144 -5.09 4.67 -22.09
N LEU A 145 -5.51 3.40 -22.22
CA LEU A 145 -6.62 2.85 -21.44
C LEU A 145 -6.33 2.86 -19.94
N THR A 146 -5.14 2.42 -19.53
CA THR A 146 -4.73 2.43 -18.11
C THR A 146 -4.67 3.86 -17.56
N GLY A 147 -4.11 4.81 -18.32
CA GLY A 147 -4.03 6.21 -17.92
C GLY A 147 -5.41 6.87 -17.78
N ARG A 148 -6.32 6.60 -18.71
CA ARG A 148 -7.71 7.07 -18.64
C ARG A 148 -8.44 6.49 -17.44
N LEU A 149 -8.22 5.22 -17.15
CA LEU A 149 -8.81 4.56 -16.00
C LEU A 149 -8.35 5.21 -14.69
N LEU A 150 -7.04 5.43 -14.52
CA LEU A 150 -6.49 6.15 -13.35
C LEU A 150 -7.05 7.56 -13.22
N SER A 151 -7.01 8.35 -14.30
CA SER A 151 -7.53 9.72 -14.34
C SER A 151 -8.99 9.80 -13.93
N THR A 152 -9.82 8.82 -14.34
CA THR A 152 -11.25 8.78 -14.02
C THR A 152 -11.54 8.55 -12.55
N TYR A 153 -10.65 7.84 -11.85
CA TYR A 153 -10.78 7.51 -10.43
C TYR A 153 -9.82 8.30 -9.52
N GLN A 154 -9.05 9.23 -10.09
CA GLN A 154 -8.07 10.02 -9.37
C GLN A 154 -8.64 10.72 -8.11
N PRO A 155 -9.84 11.33 -8.13
CA PRO A 155 -10.38 11.94 -6.92
C PRO A 155 -10.58 10.96 -5.75
N GLN A 156 -11.00 9.72 -6.05
CA GLN A 156 -11.15 8.66 -5.05
C GLN A 156 -9.79 8.17 -4.56
N ILE A 157 -8.83 8.03 -5.47
CA ILE A 157 -7.44 7.67 -5.16
C ILE A 157 -6.84 8.71 -4.20
N ASP A 158 -6.86 10.00 -4.57
CA ASP A 158 -6.29 11.10 -3.78
C ASP A 158 -6.85 11.14 -2.35
N THR A 159 -8.15 10.90 -2.20
CA THR A 159 -8.81 10.93 -0.89
C THR A 159 -8.33 9.77 -0.02
N ILE A 160 -8.17 8.57 -0.59
CA ILE A 160 -7.66 7.39 0.14
C ILE A 160 -6.18 7.53 0.44
N GLU A 161 -5.37 8.01 -0.50
CA GLU A 161 -3.95 8.25 -0.27
C GLU A 161 -3.74 9.26 0.85
N LEU A 162 -4.51 10.34 0.87
CA LEU A 162 -4.48 11.30 1.98
C LEU A 162 -4.84 10.66 3.32
N GLU A 163 -5.88 9.82 3.37
CA GLU A 163 -6.31 9.12 4.58
C GLU A 163 -5.24 8.11 5.06
N ASN A 164 -4.66 7.34 4.13
CA ASN A 164 -3.57 6.43 4.40
C ASN A 164 -2.32 7.16 4.92
N ASN A 165 -1.96 8.30 4.31
CA ASN A 165 -0.84 9.12 4.74
C ASN A 165 -1.05 9.68 6.14
N ARG A 166 -2.27 10.14 6.46
CA ARG A 166 -2.64 10.60 7.81
C ARG A 166 -2.51 9.48 8.82
N ASN A 167 -3.09 8.31 8.53
CA ASN A 167 -3.01 7.15 9.42
C ASN A 167 -1.57 6.68 9.61
N HIS A 168 -0.78 6.64 8.53
CA HIS A 168 0.64 6.27 8.60
C HIS A 168 1.41 7.29 9.45
N LEU A 169 1.25 8.59 9.21
CA LEU A 169 1.89 9.64 10.01
C LEU A 169 1.56 9.49 11.50
N LYS A 170 0.27 9.33 11.81
CA LYS A 170 -0.26 9.10 13.15
C LYS A 170 0.40 7.89 13.83
N SER A 171 0.37 6.74 13.17
CA SER A 171 0.98 5.51 13.67
C SER A 171 2.49 5.68 13.88
N THR A 172 3.19 6.32 12.94
CA THR A 172 4.64 6.56 13.02
C THR A 172 4.99 7.46 14.22
N VAL A 173 4.24 8.54 14.43
CA VAL A 173 4.44 9.43 15.58
C VAL A 173 4.25 8.69 16.90
N VAL A 174 3.17 7.92 17.05
CA VAL A 174 2.93 7.11 18.25
C VAL A 174 4.02 6.08 18.44
N TRP A 175 4.45 5.44 17.37
CA TRP A 175 5.48 4.41 17.41
C TRP A 175 6.82 4.97 17.90
N ILE A 176 7.26 6.11 17.34
CA ILE A 176 8.48 6.82 17.74
C ILE A 176 8.42 7.24 19.21
N ARG A 177 7.30 7.82 19.66
CA ARG A 177 7.15 8.25 21.05
C ARG A 177 7.23 7.09 22.02
N ASN A 178 6.51 6.00 21.75
CA ASN A 178 6.54 4.81 22.57
C ASN A 178 7.94 4.19 22.63
N HIS A 179 8.65 4.12 21.51
CA HIS A 179 10.03 3.64 21.47
C HIS A 179 10.97 4.54 22.27
N GLY A 180 10.81 5.86 22.12
CA GLY A 180 11.53 6.83 22.93
C GLY A 180 11.34 6.54 24.42
N LEU A 181 10.09 6.47 24.89
CA LEU A 181 9.76 6.23 26.29
C LEU A 181 10.34 4.91 26.81
N ALA A 182 10.26 3.83 26.02
CA ALA A 182 10.79 2.52 26.38
C ALA A 182 12.32 2.54 26.62
N VAL A 183 13.06 3.39 25.89
CA VAL A 183 14.52 3.56 26.08
C VAL A 183 14.88 4.77 26.96
N GLY A 184 13.91 5.34 27.67
CA GLY A 184 14.11 6.49 28.56
C GLY A 184 14.38 7.81 27.84
N LYS A 185 14.07 7.91 26.54
CA LYS A 185 14.20 9.12 25.72
C LYS A 185 12.84 9.78 25.54
N ARG A 186 12.73 11.06 25.91
CA ARG A 186 11.53 11.85 25.63
C ARG A 186 11.64 12.48 24.25
N ILE A 187 10.92 11.93 23.26
CA ILE A 187 10.83 12.49 21.91
C ILE A 187 9.54 13.30 21.80
N THR A 188 9.68 14.58 21.51
CA THR A 188 8.56 15.52 21.45
C THR A 188 8.00 15.67 20.04
N ILE A 189 6.78 16.21 19.93
CA ILE A 189 6.20 16.54 18.62
C ILE A 189 7.04 17.60 17.92
N THR A 190 7.62 18.56 18.67
CA THR A 190 8.57 19.54 18.16
C THR A 190 9.77 18.88 17.48
N ASP A 191 10.38 17.86 18.12
CA ASP A 191 11.52 17.14 17.56
C ASP A 191 11.16 16.48 16.22
N MET A 192 9.99 15.84 16.16
CA MET A 192 9.50 15.16 14.96
C MET A 192 9.18 16.16 13.83
N ALA A 193 8.55 17.29 14.16
CA ALA A 193 8.25 18.34 13.19
C ALA A 193 9.53 18.89 12.54
N GLN A 194 10.58 19.11 13.33
CA GLN A 194 11.89 19.51 12.83
C GLN A 194 12.51 18.48 11.88
N GLN A 195 12.35 17.17 12.14
CA GLN A 195 12.91 16.13 11.27
C GLN A 195 12.28 16.10 9.87
N ILE A 196 11.02 16.51 9.73
CA ILE A 196 10.32 16.55 8.44
C ILE A 196 10.27 17.96 7.82
N GLY A 197 10.80 18.97 8.52
CA GLY A 197 10.94 20.33 8.03
C GLY A 197 9.68 21.19 8.12
N ILE A 198 8.79 20.89 9.06
CA ILE A 198 7.53 21.65 9.27
C ILE A 198 7.45 22.23 10.69
N SER A 199 6.48 23.11 10.92
CA SER A 199 6.22 23.64 12.26
C SER A 199 5.53 22.62 13.17
N GLU A 200 5.66 22.79 14.50
CA GLU A 200 4.95 21.96 15.47
C GLU A 200 3.43 22.07 15.29
N GLU A 201 2.93 23.27 15.02
CA GLU A 201 1.52 23.55 14.76
C GLU A 201 1.01 22.80 13.53
N GLU A 202 1.79 22.78 12.46
CA GLU A 202 1.45 22.07 11.22
C GLU A 202 1.43 20.56 11.42
N LEU A 203 2.38 20.01 12.19
CA LEU A 203 2.34 18.59 12.56
C LEU A 203 1.10 18.26 13.39
N TYR A 204 0.73 19.09 14.37
CA TYR A 204 -0.52 18.89 15.12
C TYR A 204 -1.76 18.95 14.22
N ALA A 205 -1.83 19.91 13.30
CA ALA A 205 -2.94 20.01 12.35
C ALA A 205 -3.07 18.73 11.52
N CYS A 206 -1.95 18.14 11.10
CA CYS A 206 -1.94 16.86 10.40
C CYS A 206 -2.41 15.68 11.28
N LEU A 207 -1.96 15.64 12.53
CA LEU A 207 -2.36 14.60 13.49
C LEU A 207 -3.83 14.72 13.93
N ASN A 208 -4.44 15.89 13.75
CA ASN A 208 -5.86 16.14 14.01
C ASN A 208 -6.73 16.11 12.74
N ASP A 209 -6.19 15.67 11.60
CA ASP A 209 -6.87 15.63 10.29
C ASP A 209 -7.30 17.00 9.72
N GLU A 210 -6.74 18.10 10.25
CA GLU A 210 -7.03 19.48 9.87
C GLU A 210 -6.19 19.95 8.66
N SER A 211 -5.10 19.26 8.34
CA SER A 211 -4.22 19.61 7.22
C SER A 211 -3.91 18.41 6.31
N LYS A 212 -3.36 18.68 5.13
CA LYS A 212 -2.86 17.67 4.21
C LYS A 212 -1.54 17.09 4.72
N VAL A 213 -1.30 15.81 4.46
CA VAL A 213 -0.05 15.12 4.79
C VAL A 213 0.64 14.76 3.49
N GLU A 214 1.90 15.18 3.33
CA GLU A 214 2.71 14.68 2.22
C GLU A 214 3.10 13.22 2.44
N ASP A 215 3.05 12.41 1.38
CA ASP A 215 3.45 11.00 1.34
C ASP A 215 4.85 10.76 1.92
N SER A 216 5.74 11.75 1.79
CA SER A 216 7.13 11.64 2.22
C SER A 216 7.32 11.72 3.74
N TRP A 217 6.40 12.37 4.47
CA TRP A 217 6.61 12.71 5.87
C TRP A 217 6.70 11.51 6.81
N PRO A 218 5.79 10.50 6.75
CA PRO A 218 5.92 9.31 7.59
C PRO A 218 7.26 8.60 7.39
N ARG A 219 7.73 8.49 6.13
CA ARG A 219 9.01 7.84 5.81
C ARG A 219 10.22 8.66 6.24
N LYS A 220 10.16 9.99 6.15
CA LYS A 220 11.20 10.88 6.68
C LYS A 220 11.35 10.67 8.19
N LEU A 221 10.24 10.59 8.94
CA LEU A 221 10.26 10.27 10.37
C LEU A 221 10.85 8.89 10.66
N GLU A 222 10.36 7.84 9.98
CA GLU A 222 10.90 6.48 10.14
C GLU A 222 12.40 6.43 9.87
N SER A 223 12.88 7.13 8.85
CA SER A 223 14.30 7.20 8.51
C SER A 223 15.09 7.96 9.56
N ALA A 224 14.60 9.10 10.04
CA ALA A 224 15.26 9.92 11.05
C ALA A 224 15.42 9.16 12.38
N TYR A 225 14.43 8.35 12.75
CA TYR A 225 14.42 7.57 13.98
C TYR A 225 14.74 6.08 13.77
N LYS A 226 15.30 5.70 12.61
CA LYS A 226 15.55 4.30 12.25
C LYS A 226 16.39 3.55 13.28
N ALA A 227 17.42 4.19 13.84
CA ALA A 227 18.29 3.59 14.85
C ALA A 227 17.54 3.34 16.18
N LEU A 228 16.61 4.22 16.54
CA LEU A 228 15.76 4.05 17.72
C LEU A 228 14.74 2.91 17.52
N ILE A 229 14.19 2.82 16.31
CA ILE A 229 13.16 1.87 15.93
C ILE A 229 13.73 0.46 15.73
N GLY A 230 14.95 0.34 15.16
CA GLY A 230 15.56 -0.93 14.78
C GLY A 230 16.02 -1.81 15.95
N ASP A 231 16.22 -1.24 17.14
CA ASP A 231 16.76 -1.95 18.31
C ASP A 231 15.69 -2.58 19.23
N ALA A 232 14.41 -2.23 19.07
CA ALA A 232 13.37 -2.66 20.02
C ALA A 232 12.54 -3.83 19.49
N ARG A 233 12.77 -5.03 20.05
CA ARG A 233 11.84 -6.15 19.95
C ARG A 233 10.61 -5.81 20.80
N SER A 234 9.48 -5.54 20.14
CA SER A 234 8.15 -5.29 20.73
C SER A 234 8.10 -4.25 21.87
N VAL A 235 7.74 -3.00 21.54
CA VAL A 235 7.42 -1.98 22.55
C VAL A 235 5.94 -2.06 22.89
N GLU A 236 5.63 -2.28 24.18
CA GLU A 236 4.29 -2.14 24.73
C GLU A 236 3.80 -0.69 24.52
N ILE A 237 2.58 -0.49 24.05
CA ILE A 237 2.04 0.84 23.77
C ILE A 237 1.81 1.55 25.11
N ILE A 238 2.61 2.57 25.41
CA ILE A 238 2.56 3.39 26.65
C ILE A 238 1.66 4.62 26.47
N GLU A 239 1.64 5.22 25.28
CA GLU A 239 0.78 6.36 24.91
C GLU A 239 -0.13 6.05 23.71
N ASP A 240 -1.43 6.33 23.88
CA ASP A 240 -2.42 6.40 22.80
C ASP A 240 -2.39 7.81 22.17
N LEU A 241 -2.56 7.86 20.85
CA LEU A 241 -2.63 9.09 20.05
C LEU A 241 -3.61 10.13 20.61
N HIS A 242 -4.73 9.68 21.17
CA HIS A 242 -5.76 10.54 21.79
C HIS A 242 -5.28 11.28 23.05
N GLN A 243 -4.15 10.86 23.64
CA GLN A 243 -3.53 11.51 24.78
C GLN A 243 -2.50 12.57 24.38
N ILE A 244 -2.11 12.63 23.10
CA ILE A 244 -1.21 13.65 22.55
C ILE A 244 -2.01 14.94 22.33
N LYS A 245 -2.44 15.58 23.42
CA LYS A 245 -3.13 16.87 23.35
C LYS A 245 -2.12 18.00 23.23
N LYS A 246 -2.43 18.98 22.39
CA LYS A 246 -1.74 20.27 22.36
C LYS A 246 -1.68 20.80 23.80
N LYS A 247 -0.49 21.12 24.29
CA LYS A 247 -0.34 21.76 25.60
C LYS A 247 -1.17 23.06 25.55
N PRO A 248 -2.04 23.35 26.53
CA PRO A 248 -2.74 24.62 26.55
C PRO A 248 -1.70 25.74 26.51
N ALA A 249 -1.92 26.73 25.64
CA ALA A 249 -1.07 27.89 25.58
C ALA A 249 -1.10 28.57 26.96
N ASN A 250 0.07 28.63 27.60
CA ASN A 250 0.28 29.45 28.80
C ASN A 250 0.45 30.92 28.40
#